data_AF-A0A932N8M1-F1
#
_entry.id   AF-A0A932N8M1-F1
#
_cell.length_a   1.000
_cell.length_b   1.000
_cell.length_c   1.000
_cell.angle_alpha   90.00
_cell.angle_beta   90.00
_cell.angle_gamma   90.00
#
_symmetry.space_group_name_H-M   'P 1'
#
loop_
_entity.id
_entity.type
_entity.pdbx_description
1 polymer ?
#
loop_
_entity_poly.entity_id
_entity_poly.type
_entity_poly.pdbx_seq_one_letter_code
_entity_poly.pdbx_strand_id
1 'polypeptide(L)'
;MVYDLLIIGAGLSGLFAGCLAARRGKQALILARGLGGTHVGTGTIDVLSELTSLDKRQTTLDHPYGLAGSHALLAALDELKTICAEAGYPLHGDLNANFRLPTAAGATRQTCLAPETMIAGDLSRPQPFTLADLPGFRDFNANFAIVNLQPSVNSYQLSVIGLPIPHAPTHRDAYATDLAHLFDRADYREQLIEVWRPLLTHAPKRIGLPAILGLDHAVEAKRHLDSALGIELFEIPVLPPSVPGMRLFDILRNDFQARGGRIIIGPTVSGRIENKRATVTADANGRKREYEAEAIILATGGFLHGGLTGEFGGAIRESVFNLPVAAPSTRADWTSEVFLGPHPFAKFGVQVNKQLQPIGKDGKPVASNLRAVGSLLAGADRLSEGSRQGIELATAYRAIELL
;
A
#
# COMPACT_ATOMS: atom_id res chain seq x y z
N MET A 1 -26.90 17.61 2.88
CA MET A 1 -26.29 17.18 1.60
C MET A 1 -26.10 15.69 1.72
N VAL A 2 -26.80 14.92 0.90
CA VAL A 2 -26.67 13.46 0.82
C VAL A 2 -25.58 13.18 -0.20
N TYR A 3 -24.59 12.37 0.14
CA TYR A 3 -23.56 11.94 -0.80
C TYR A 3 -24.02 10.67 -1.53
N ASP A 4 -23.59 10.47 -2.77
CA ASP A 4 -23.81 9.20 -3.46
C ASP A 4 -23.04 8.08 -2.74
N LEU A 5 -21.82 8.40 -2.30
CA LEU A 5 -20.93 7.45 -1.64
C LEU A 5 -20.21 8.06 -0.45
N LEU A 6 -20.28 7.38 0.70
CA LEU A 6 -19.47 7.65 1.86
C LEU A 6 -18.46 6.51 2.06
N ILE A 7 -17.19 6.84 2.18
CA ILE A 7 -16.10 5.88 2.38
C ILE A 7 -15.46 6.15 3.73
N ILE A 8 -15.29 5.10 4.54
CA ILE A 8 -14.68 5.20 5.86
C ILE A 8 -13.30 4.55 5.81
N GLY A 9 -12.26 5.36 5.88
CA GLY A 9 -10.86 4.95 5.76
C GLY A 9 -10.17 5.56 4.54
N ALA A 10 -8.96 6.09 4.75
CA ALA A 10 -8.13 6.72 3.72
C ALA A 10 -6.90 5.87 3.35
N GLY A 11 -6.97 4.54 3.54
CA GLY A 11 -5.96 3.61 3.04
C GLY A 11 -6.12 3.34 1.54
N LEU A 12 -5.33 2.39 1.00
CA LEU A 12 -5.34 2.05 -0.42
C LEU A 12 -6.75 1.73 -0.94
N SER A 13 -7.48 0.84 -0.27
CA SER A 13 -8.84 0.47 -0.69
C SER A 13 -9.82 1.64 -0.67
N GLY A 14 -9.73 2.52 0.34
CA GLY A 14 -10.63 3.66 0.48
C GLY A 14 -10.37 4.78 -0.53
N LEU A 15 -9.09 5.14 -0.72
CA LEU A 15 -8.70 6.12 -1.73
C LEU A 15 -8.98 5.62 -3.14
N PHE A 16 -8.65 4.36 -3.43
CA PHE A 16 -8.90 3.77 -4.74
C PHE A 16 -10.40 3.68 -5.04
N ALA A 17 -11.23 3.25 -4.08
CA ALA A 17 -12.69 3.30 -4.22
C ALA A 17 -13.20 4.73 -4.47
N GLY A 18 -12.61 5.73 -3.79
CA GLY A 18 -12.89 7.14 -4.02
C GLY A 18 -12.57 7.59 -5.44
N CYS A 19 -11.39 7.26 -5.94
CA CYS A 19 -10.97 7.55 -7.32
C CYS A 19 -11.95 6.95 -8.33
N LEU A 20 -12.27 5.65 -8.19
CA LEU A 20 -13.23 4.96 -9.05
C LEU A 20 -14.61 5.63 -9.05
N ALA A 21 -15.13 5.98 -7.87
CA ALA A 21 -16.42 6.63 -7.73
C ALA A 21 -16.43 8.01 -8.41
N ALA A 22 -15.40 8.83 -8.17
CA ALA A 22 -15.30 10.17 -8.74
C ALA A 22 -15.10 10.14 -10.26
N ARG A 23 -14.30 9.19 -10.78
CA ARG A 23 -14.14 8.94 -12.23
C ARG A 23 -15.45 8.51 -12.90
N ARG A 24 -16.35 7.85 -12.16
CA ARG A 24 -17.72 7.51 -12.59
C ARG A 24 -18.76 8.62 -12.32
N GLY A 25 -18.32 9.82 -11.94
CA GLY A 25 -19.19 10.99 -11.74
C GLY A 25 -19.99 11.00 -10.44
N LYS A 26 -19.67 10.13 -9.47
CA LYS A 26 -20.36 10.07 -8.17
C LYS A 26 -19.80 11.10 -7.20
N GLN A 27 -20.68 11.74 -6.43
CA GLN A 27 -20.29 12.60 -5.31
C GLN A 27 -19.88 11.75 -4.11
N ALA A 28 -18.56 11.64 -3.90
CA ALA A 28 -17.99 10.81 -2.85
C ALA A 28 -17.32 11.63 -1.74
N LEU A 29 -17.46 11.17 -0.49
CA LEU A 29 -16.79 11.68 0.70
C LEU A 29 -15.98 10.56 1.36
N ILE A 30 -14.70 10.83 1.66
CA ILE A 30 -13.87 9.97 2.50
C ILE A 30 -13.79 10.59 3.91
N LEU A 31 -14.15 9.81 4.93
CA LEU A 31 -13.91 10.12 6.34
C LEU A 31 -12.84 9.19 6.88
N ALA A 32 -11.82 9.72 7.54
CA ALA A 32 -10.83 8.88 8.21
C ALA A 32 -10.22 9.57 9.44
N ARG A 33 -9.81 8.75 10.41
CA ARG A 33 -9.06 9.23 11.58
C ARG A 33 -7.63 9.65 11.23
N GLY A 34 -7.03 9.03 10.21
CA GLY A 34 -5.65 9.28 9.78
C GLY A 34 -5.42 8.86 8.32
N LEU A 35 -4.17 8.96 7.87
CA LEU A 35 -3.76 8.80 6.46
C LEU A 35 -3.71 7.35 5.94
N GLY A 36 -4.07 6.35 6.77
CA GLY A 36 -4.08 4.95 6.37
C GLY A 36 -2.69 4.29 6.32
N GLY A 37 -2.63 3.11 5.69
CA GLY A 37 -1.46 2.21 5.74
C GLY A 37 -0.46 2.35 4.60
N THR A 38 -0.67 3.23 3.63
CA THR A 38 0.22 3.39 2.47
C THR A 38 1.61 3.88 2.88
N HIS A 39 1.70 4.75 3.88
CA HIS A 39 2.96 5.33 4.38
C HIS A 39 3.87 4.31 5.09
N VAL A 40 3.37 3.11 5.38
CA VAL A 40 4.16 2.01 5.95
C VAL A 40 4.37 0.85 4.96
N GLY A 41 3.79 0.96 3.75
CA GLY A 41 3.94 -0.03 2.69
C GLY A 41 5.11 0.29 1.76
N THR A 42 5.53 -0.67 0.94
CA THR A 42 6.68 -0.53 0.02
C THR A 42 6.40 0.33 -1.22
N GLY A 43 5.16 0.78 -1.43
CA GLY A 43 4.74 1.44 -2.68
C GLY A 43 4.56 0.48 -3.87
N THR A 44 4.64 -0.84 -3.63
CA THR A 44 4.40 -1.90 -4.61
C THR A 44 3.04 -2.57 -4.36
N ILE A 45 2.53 -3.29 -5.36
CA ILE A 45 1.23 -3.96 -5.30
C ILE A 45 1.43 -5.47 -5.35
N ASP A 46 1.13 -6.15 -4.24
CA ASP A 46 1.24 -7.59 -4.15
C ASP A 46 -0.13 -8.24 -4.40
N VAL A 47 -0.18 -9.19 -5.33
CA VAL A 47 -1.39 -9.96 -5.63
C VAL A 47 -1.32 -11.33 -4.98
N LEU A 48 -0.21 -12.05 -5.12
CA LEU A 48 0.19 -13.23 -4.34
C LEU A 48 1.71 -13.35 -4.45
N SER A 49 2.39 -13.90 -3.44
CA SER A 49 3.82 -14.25 -3.56
C SER A 49 4.04 -15.30 -4.67
N GLU A 50 3.13 -16.29 -4.75
CA GLU A 50 3.09 -17.29 -5.80
C GLU A 50 1.81 -17.15 -6.65
N LEU A 51 1.93 -16.53 -7.82
CA LEU A 51 0.80 -16.26 -8.72
C LEU A 51 0.10 -17.53 -9.23
N THR A 52 0.80 -18.67 -9.29
CA THR A 52 0.22 -19.98 -9.64
C THR A 52 -0.90 -20.41 -8.69
N SER A 53 -0.98 -19.85 -7.48
CA SER A 53 -2.03 -20.14 -6.52
C SER A 53 -3.30 -19.28 -6.70
N LEU A 54 -3.32 -18.36 -7.67
CA LEU A 54 -4.41 -17.41 -7.87
C LEU A 54 -5.73 -18.08 -8.23
N ASP A 55 -5.74 -19.00 -9.20
CA ASP A 55 -6.96 -19.69 -9.66
C ASP A 55 -7.69 -20.40 -8.52
N LYS A 56 -6.92 -21.07 -7.63
CA LYS A 56 -7.46 -21.75 -6.45
C LYS A 56 -8.10 -20.77 -5.46
N ARG A 57 -7.50 -19.59 -5.27
CA ARG A 57 -8.02 -18.56 -4.34
C ARG A 57 -9.22 -17.80 -4.92
N GLN A 58 -9.27 -17.63 -6.23
CA GLN A 58 -10.41 -17.03 -6.93
C GLN A 58 -11.64 -17.93 -6.97
N THR A 59 -11.48 -19.24 -6.81
CA THR A 59 -12.60 -20.19 -6.78
C THR A 59 -13.17 -20.41 -5.37
N THR A 60 -12.47 -19.95 -4.32
CA THR A 60 -12.88 -20.13 -2.92
C THR A 60 -13.64 -18.89 -2.43
N LEU A 61 -14.95 -19.01 -2.20
CA LEU A 61 -15.80 -17.88 -1.76
C LEU A 61 -15.49 -17.38 -0.34
N ASP A 62 -14.80 -18.16 0.48
CA ASP A 62 -14.31 -17.71 1.80
C ASP A 62 -13.08 -16.79 1.68
N HIS A 63 -12.46 -16.72 0.51
CA HIS A 63 -11.31 -15.87 0.23
C HIS A 63 -11.76 -14.55 -0.43
N PRO A 64 -11.20 -13.39 -0.06
CA PRO A 64 -11.56 -12.10 -0.65
C PRO A 64 -11.44 -12.04 -2.19
N TYR A 65 -10.48 -12.76 -2.78
CA TYR A 65 -10.41 -12.90 -4.25
C TYR A 65 -11.59 -13.66 -4.86
N GLY A 66 -12.11 -14.71 -4.21
CA GLY A 66 -13.32 -15.38 -4.69
C GLY A 66 -14.57 -14.53 -4.54
N LEU A 67 -14.62 -13.66 -3.52
CA LEU A 67 -15.70 -12.69 -3.34
C LEU A 67 -15.66 -11.57 -4.39
N ALA A 68 -14.47 -11.06 -4.72
CA ALA A 68 -14.30 -10.02 -5.73
C ALA A 68 -14.47 -10.55 -7.17
N GLY A 69 -13.96 -11.75 -7.43
CA GLY A 69 -13.86 -12.33 -8.77
C GLY A 69 -12.62 -11.87 -9.54
N SER A 70 -12.20 -12.68 -10.51
CA SER A 70 -11.00 -12.43 -11.34
C SER A 70 -11.10 -11.15 -12.17
N HIS A 71 -12.29 -10.87 -12.72
CA HIS A 71 -12.56 -9.66 -13.48
C HIS A 71 -12.26 -8.39 -12.67
N ALA A 72 -12.77 -8.33 -11.44
CA ALA A 72 -12.57 -7.18 -10.57
C ALA A 72 -11.08 -6.98 -10.21
N LEU A 73 -10.31 -8.06 -10.04
CA LEU A 73 -8.87 -7.95 -9.80
C LEU A 73 -8.14 -7.36 -11.02
N LEU A 74 -8.35 -7.93 -12.21
CA LEU A 74 -7.70 -7.46 -13.44
C LEU A 74 -8.04 -5.99 -13.71
N ALA A 75 -9.32 -5.66 -13.70
CA ALA A 75 -9.78 -4.29 -13.93
C ALA A 75 -9.26 -3.31 -12.87
N ALA A 76 -9.13 -3.74 -11.61
CA ALA A 76 -8.57 -2.90 -10.56
C ALA A 76 -7.07 -2.61 -10.77
N LEU A 77 -6.28 -3.59 -11.20
CA LEU A 77 -4.87 -3.39 -11.52
C LEU A 77 -4.69 -2.45 -12.71
N ASP A 78 -5.49 -2.62 -13.76
CA ASP A 78 -5.45 -1.76 -14.95
C ASP A 78 -5.85 -0.32 -14.64
N GLU A 79 -6.91 -0.10 -13.85
CA GLU A 79 -7.30 1.25 -13.46
C GLU A 79 -6.25 1.90 -12.57
N LEU A 80 -5.66 1.15 -11.62
CA LEU A 80 -4.58 1.68 -10.78
C LEU A 80 -3.37 2.08 -11.62
N LYS A 81 -2.96 1.24 -12.57
CA LYS A 81 -1.87 1.57 -13.52
C LYS A 81 -2.19 2.82 -14.31
N THR A 82 -3.44 2.98 -14.75
CA THR A 82 -3.91 4.18 -15.46
C THR A 82 -3.80 5.43 -14.61
N ILE A 83 -4.32 5.41 -13.37
CA ILE A 83 -4.25 6.56 -12.44
C ILE A 83 -2.78 6.94 -12.17
N CYS A 84 -1.93 5.95 -11.89
CA CYS A 84 -0.50 6.19 -11.62
C CYS A 84 0.25 6.70 -12.86
N ALA A 85 -0.07 6.22 -14.06
CA ALA A 85 0.52 6.70 -15.31
C ALA A 85 0.09 8.13 -15.65
N GLU A 86 -1.18 8.48 -15.45
CA GLU A 86 -1.69 9.86 -15.59
C GLU A 86 -0.98 10.83 -14.63
N ALA A 87 -0.57 10.36 -13.45
CA ALA A 87 0.21 11.13 -12.48
C ALA A 87 1.72 11.12 -12.74
N GLY A 88 2.19 10.55 -13.86
CA GLY A 88 3.63 10.51 -14.20
C GLY A 88 4.46 9.53 -13.38
N TYR A 89 3.83 8.59 -12.68
CA TYR A 89 4.48 7.59 -11.83
C TYR A 89 4.02 6.16 -12.20
N PRO A 90 4.31 5.68 -13.42
CA PRO A 90 3.74 4.44 -13.93
C PRO A 90 4.15 3.22 -13.10
N LEU A 91 3.19 2.31 -12.91
CA LEU A 91 3.39 0.99 -12.33
C LEU A 91 3.54 -0.04 -13.47
N HIS A 92 4.57 -0.88 -13.37
CA HIS A 92 4.86 -1.94 -14.33
C HIS A 92 4.58 -3.31 -13.72
N GLY A 93 4.46 -4.32 -14.58
CA GLY A 93 4.12 -5.69 -14.20
C GLY A 93 2.70 -6.08 -14.59
N ASP A 94 2.39 -7.34 -14.33
CA ASP A 94 1.12 -8.00 -14.61
C ASP A 94 0.97 -9.29 -13.76
N LEU A 95 -0.06 -10.09 -14.05
CA LEU A 95 -0.32 -11.36 -13.36
C LEU A 95 0.43 -12.57 -13.97
N ASN A 96 1.32 -12.37 -14.93
CA ASN A 96 2.10 -13.45 -15.53
C ASN A 96 3.32 -13.80 -14.67
N ALA A 97 3.98 -12.79 -14.11
CA ALA A 97 5.17 -12.98 -13.28
C ALA A 97 5.32 -11.88 -12.22
N ASN A 98 5.81 -12.26 -11.05
CA ASN A 98 6.21 -11.31 -10.02
C ASN A 98 7.63 -10.80 -10.27
N PHE A 99 7.86 -9.51 -10.01
CA PHE A 99 9.20 -8.99 -9.79
C PHE A 99 9.81 -9.59 -8.51
N ARG A 100 11.13 -9.74 -8.50
CA ARG A 100 11.91 -10.10 -7.30
C ARG A 100 12.74 -8.89 -6.91
N LEU A 101 12.28 -8.07 -5.98
CA LEU A 101 12.96 -6.82 -5.59
C LEU A 101 13.75 -7.00 -4.29
N PRO A 102 14.93 -6.38 -4.14
CA PRO A 102 15.67 -6.39 -2.88
C PRO A 102 14.98 -5.52 -1.83
N THR A 103 15.19 -5.86 -0.56
CA THR A 103 14.78 -5.04 0.59
C THR A 103 15.99 -4.40 1.27
N ALA A 104 15.76 -3.38 2.10
CA ALA A 104 16.82 -2.76 2.90
C ALA A 104 17.52 -3.76 3.86
N ALA A 105 16.87 -4.87 4.21
CA ALA A 105 17.45 -5.93 5.02
C ALA A 105 18.24 -6.97 4.19
N GLY A 106 18.32 -6.80 2.86
CA GLY A 106 18.96 -7.76 1.95
C GLY A 106 18.16 -9.04 1.73
N ALA A 107 16.83 -9.00 1.90
CA ALA A 107 15.94 -10.08 1.52
C ALA A 107 15.39 -9.87 0.10
N THR A 108 14.78 -10.91 -0.47
CA THR A 108 14.01 -10.81 -1.72
C THR A 108 12.53 -10.68 -1.41
N ARG A 109 11.87 -9.67 -1.97
CA ARG A 109 10.41 -9.49 -1.95
C ARG A 109 9.83 -9.82 -3.33
N GLN A 110 8.75 -10.58 -3.36
CA GLN A 110 7.94 -10.79 -4.56
C GLN A 110 6.81 -9.76 -4.62
N THR A 111 6.61 -9.15 -5.78
CA THR A 111 5.52 -8.19 -6.00
C THR A 111 5.02 -8.23 -7.44
N CYS A 112 3.73 -7.97 -7.64
CA CYS A 112 3.09 -8.04 -8.95
C CYS A 112 3.30 -6.74 -9.72
N LEU A 113 3.00 -5.59 -9.10
CA LEU A 113 3.26 -4.28 -9.70
C LEU A 113 4.30 -3.49 -8.91
N ALA A 114 5.24 -2.88 -9.62
CA ALA A 114 6.26 -2.02 -9.05
C ALA A 114 6.39 -0.71 -9.86
N PRO A 115 6.68 0.43 -9.20
CA PRO A 115 6.87 1.70 -9.89
C PRO A 115 8.13 1.69 -10.76
N GLU A 116 8.17 2.54 -11.78
CA GLU A 116 9.32 2.71 -12.69
C GLU A 116 10.64 2.94 -11.93
N THR A 117 10.59 3.59 -10.77
CA THR A 117 11.76 3.84 -9.94
C THR A 117 12.35 2.59 -9.30
N MET A 118 11.65 1.46 -9.29
CA MET A 118 12.10 0.22 -8.61
C MET A 118 12.38 -0.94 -9.55
N ILE A 119 11.78 -0.97 -10.75
CA ILE A 119 11.84 -2.16 -11.62
C ILE A 119 13.25 -2.52 -12.09
N ALA A 120 14.14 -1.53 -12.17
CA ALA A 120 15.54 -1.77 -12.44
C ALA A 120 16.21 -2.54 -11.30
N GLY A 121 15.56 -2.74 -10.15
CA GLY A 121 16.00 -3.59 -9.03
C GLY A 121 15.60 -5.06 -9.13
N ASP A 122 14.95 -5.50 -10.21
CA ASP A 122 14.55 -6.92 -10.34
C ASP A 122 15.74 -7.89 -10.37
N LEU A 123 15.81 -8.76 -9.38
CA LEU A 123 16.88 -9.74 -9.18
C LEU A 123 16.78 -10.91 -10.16
N SER A 124 15.68 -11.03 -10.91
CA SER A 124 15.57 -11.97 -12.03
C SER A 124 16.54 -11.64 -13.17
N ARG A 125 16.96 -10.37 -13.30
CA ARG A 125 17.95 -9.91 -14.27
C ARG A 125 19.34 -10.41 -13.86
N PRO A 126 20.02 -11.26 -14.66
CA PRO A 126 21.33 -11.81 -14.31
C PRO A 126 22.46 -10.82 -14.63
N GLN A 127 22.42 -9.65 -14.00
CA GLN A 127 23.35 -8.54 -14.26
C GLN A 127 23.89 -8.01 -12.92
N PRO A 128 25.21 -7.76 -12.81
CA PRO A 128 25.80 -7.11 -11.64
C PRO A 128 25.12 -5.78 -11.33
N PHE A 129 25.02 -5.47 -10.04
CA PHE A 129 24.59 -4.14 -9.60
C PHE A 129 25.35 -3.72 -8.34
N THR A 130 25.31 -2.43 -8.08
CA THR A 130 25.96 -1.81 -6.92
C THR A 130 24.89 -1.22 -6.00
N LEU A 131 25.01 -1.41 -4.69
CA LEU A 131 24.21 -0.65 -3.73
C LEU A 131 24.96 0.61 -3.30
N ALA A 132 24.28 1.75 -3.39
CA ALA A 132 24.74 3.02 -2.90
C ALA A 132 24.58 3.08 -1.37
N ASP A 133 25.70 3.13 -0.67
CA ASP A 133 25.74 3.54 0.73
C ASP A 133 25.77 5.06 0.77
N LEU A 134 24.89 5.69 1.55
CA LEU A 134 24.82 7.15 1.66
C LEU A 134 25.44 7.55 3.01
N PRO A 135 26.69 8.06 3.05
CA PRO A 135 27.34 8.40 4.31
C PRO A 135 26.48 9.33 5.19
N GLY A 136 26.22 8.90 6.43
CA GLY A 136 25.39 9.63 7.38
C GLY A 136 23.89 9.28 7.35
N PHE A 137 23.42 8.53 6.36
CA PHE A 137 22.04 8.05 6.31
C PHE A 137 21.90 6.71 7.05
N ARG A 138 21.09 6.66 8.11
CA ARG A 138 21.04 5.50 9.02
C ARG A 138 20.01 4.44 8.64
N ASP A 139 18.99 4.80 7.87
CA ASP A 139 17.87 3.91 7.56
C ASP A 139 18.19 2.89 6.45
N PHE A 140 19.42 2.91 5.93
CA PHE A 140 19.89 1.95 4.93
C PHE A 140 21.39 1.67 5.11
N ASN A 141 21.74 0.38 5.16
CA ASN A 141 23.13 -0.06 5.22
C ASN A 141 23.40 -0.99 4.03
N ALA A 142 24.13 -0.48 3.04
CA ALA A 142 24.34 -1.19 1.78
C ALA A 142 25.18 -2.47 1.98
N ASN A 143 26.17 -2.44 2.87
CA ASN A 143 27.01 -3.60 3.18
C ASN A 143 26.20 -4.74 3.81
N PHE A 144 25.35 -4.41 4.78
CA PHE A 144 24.44 -5.37 5.40
C PHE A 144 23.48 -5.98 4.38
N ALA A 145 22.87 -5.16 3.53
CA ALA A 145 21.95 -5.61 2.50
C ALA A 145 22.63 -6.56 1.49
N ILE A 146 23.84 -6.24 1.03
CA ILE A 146 24.55 -7.10 0.07
C ILE A 146 24.94 -8.45 0.68
N VAL A 147 25.46 -8.48 1.91
CA VAL A 147 25.86 -9.74 2.56
C VAL A 147 24.67 -10.70 2.65
N ASN A 148 23.49 -10.20 2.99
CA ASN A 148 22.28 -11.02 3.09
C ASN A 148 21.69 -11.39 1.72
N LEU A 149 21.88 -10.53 0.71
CA LEU A 149 21.31 -10.76 -0.62
C LEU A 149 22.18 -11.69 -1.47
N GLN A 150 23.49 -11.71 -1.27
CA GLN A 150 24.45 -12.47 -2.07
C GLN A 150 24.03 -13.94 -2.28
N PRO A 151 23.58 -14.70 -1.26
CA PRO A 151 23.14 -16.08 -1.45
C PRO A 151 21.97 -16.25 -2.42
N SER A 152 21.13 -15.22 -2.59
CA SER A 152 19.95 -15.23 -3.47
C SER A 152 20.27 -14.91 -4.93
N VAL A 153 21.48 -14.41 -5.21
CA VAL A 153 21.90 -13.86 -6.51
C VAL A 153 23.30 -14.32 -6.94
N ASN A 154 23.70 -15.52 -6.53
CA ASN A 154 25.04 -16.12 -6.74
C ASN A 154 25.56 -16.12 -8.19
N SER A 155 24.71 -15.84 -9.18
CA SER A 155 25.08 -15.79 -10.59
C SER A 155 25.78 -14.50 -11.02
N TYR A 156 25.80 -13.45 -10.20
CA TYR A 156 26.47 -12.19 -10.54
C TYR A 156 27.06 -11.47 -9.32
N GLN A 157 28.00 -10.57 -9.59
CA GLN A 157 28.71 -9.81 -8.56
C GLN A 157 27.86 -8.67 -8.02
N LEU A 158 27.81 -8.56 -6.69
CA LEU A 158 27.29 -7.38 -5.99
C LEU A 158 28.45 -6.56 -5.44
N SER A 159 28.27 -5.24 -5.36
CA SER A 159 29.27 -4.34 -4.78
C SER A 159 28.61 -3.16 -4.06
N VAL A 160 29.32 -2.53 -3.13
CA VAL A 160 28.88 -1.31 -2.46
C VAL A 160 29.72 -0.13 -2.95
N ILE A 161 29.09 1.03 -3.11
CA ILE A 161 29.78 2.30 -3.33
C ILE A 161 29.24 3.37 -2.39
N GLY A 162 30.13 4.17 -1.80
CA GLY A 162 29.72 5.33 -1.02
C GLY A 162 29.37 6.49 -1.94
N LEU A 163 28.13 6.98 -1.89
CA LEU A 163 27.67 8.17 -2.61
C LEU A 163 27.32 9.28 -1.61
N PRO A 164 28.22 10.25 -1.39
CA PRO A 164 27.98 11.35 -0.47
C PRO A 164 26.77 12.20 -0.86
N ILE A 165 26.02 12.64 0.15
CA ILE A 165 24.90 13.58 -0.01
C ILE A 165 25.43 14.99 0.34
N PRO A 166 25.52 15.92 -0.64
CA PRO A 166 26.01 17.26 -0.39
C PRO A 166 25.06 18.00 0.55
N HIS A 167 25.61 18.78 1.47
CA HIS A 167 24.85 19.59 2.43
C HIS A 167 23.86 18.80 3.31
N ALA A 168 24.17 17.54 3.61
CA ALA A 168 23.37 16.74 4.53
C ALA A 168 23.17 17.48 5.88
N PRO A 169 21.97 17.39 6.52
CA PRO A 169 21.70 18.07 7.77
C PRO A 169 22.77 17.75 8.83
N THR A 170 23.41 18.78 9.37
CA THR A 170 24.51 18.62 10.36
C THR A 170 24.01 18.53 11.81
N HIS A 171 22.77 18.96 12.07
CA HIS A 171 22.22 19.09 13.41
C HIS A 171 21.27 17.94 13.81
N ARG A 172 20.85 17.11 12.85
CA ARG A 172 20.04 15.90 13.08
C ARG A 172 20.26 14.90 11.95
N ASP A 173 19.97 13.63 12.20
CA ASP A 173 19.92 12.63 11.13
C ASP A 173 18.79 12.96 10.14
N ALA A 174 19.06 12.75 8.85
CA ALA A 174 18.06 12.91 7.79
C ALA A 174 17.20 11.65 7.67
N TYR A 175 15.88 11.83 7.55
CA TYR A 175 14.96 10.79 7.14
C TYR A 175 14.91 10.67 5.62
N ALA A 176 14.40 9.56 5.11
CA ALA A 176 14.20 9.36 3.67
C ALA A 176 13.36 10.49 3.03
N THR A 177 12.38 11.02 3.76
CA THR A 177 11.54 12.14 3.32
C THR A 177 12.31 13.46 3.21
N ASP A 178 13.25 13.71 4.13
CA ASP A 178 14.11 14.91 4.07
C ASP A 178 14.95 14.87 2.78
N LEU A 179 15.53 13.70 2.46
CA LEU A 179 16.29 13.51 1.24
C LEU A 179 15.41 13.58 -0.02
N ALA A 180 14.21 12.99 0.02
CA ALA A 180 13.28 13.04 -1.10
C ALA A 180 12.93 14.47 -1.52
N HIS A 181 12.66 15.36 -0.57
CA HIS A 181 12.43 16.78 -0.85
C HIS A 181 13.64 17.48 -1.49
N LEU A 182 14.86 17.07 -1.14
CA LEU A 182 16.06 17.60 -1.80
C LEU A 182 16.16 17.10 -3.25
N PHE A 183 15.89 15.83 -3.50
CA PHE A 183 15.95 15.24 -4.85
C PHE A 183 14.88 15.79 -5.81
N ASP A 184 13.76 16.31 -5.29
CA ASP A 184 12.75 17.03 -6.10
C ASP A 184 13.32 18.32 -6.72
N ARG A 185 14.35 18.93 -6.12
CA ARG A 185 14.93 20.18 -6.60
C ARG A 185 15.96 19.94 -7.71
N ALA A 186 15.74 20.55 -8.88
CA ALA A 186 16.63 20.40 -10.03
C ALA A 186 18.06 20.88 -9.75
N ASP A 187 18.23 22.01 -9.06
CA ASP A 187 19.55 22.56 -8.69
C ASP A 187 20.33 21.63 -7.75
N TYR A 188 19.63 20.91 -6.88
CA TYR A 188 20.25 19.91 -6.02
C TYR A 188 20.68 18.66 -6.80
N ARG A 189 19.90 18.23 -7.80
CA ARG A 189 20.28 17.13 -8.69
C ARG A 189 21.57 17.43 -9.46
N GLU A 190 21.77 18.67 -9.91
CA GLU A 190 23.04 19.08 -10.53
C GLU A 190 24.22 18.95 -9.57
N GLN A 191 24.06 19.34 -8.30
CA GLN A 191 25.11 19.17 -7.30
C GLN A 191 25.44 17.70 -7.04
N LEU A 192 24.43 16.84 -6.98
CA LEU A 192 24.62 15.39 -6.86
C LEU A 192 25.39 14.83 -8.06
N ILE A 193 25.07 15.28 -9.27
CA ILE A 193 25.75 14.85 -10.50
C ILE A 193 27.24 15.16 -10.42
N GLU A 194 27.61 16.38 -10.02
CA GLU A 194 29.02 16.79 -9.88
C GLU A 194 29.77 15.95 -8.84
N VAL A 195 29.13 15.63 -7.71
CA VAL A 195 29.75 14.83 -6.63
C VAL A 195 29.83 13.34 -6.99
N TRP A 196 28.81 12.79 -7.64
CA TRP A 196 28.72 11.35 -7.90
C TRP A 196 29.46 10.91 -9.16
N ARG A 197 29.51 11.74 -10.20
CA ARG A 197 30.17 11.43 -11.48
C ARG A 197 31.57 10.83 -11.35
N PRO A 198 32.53 11.44 -10.61
CA PRO A 198 33.88 10.87 -10.51
C PRO A 198 33.90 9.49 -9.83
N LEU A 199 33.00 9.25 -8.88
CA LEU A 199 32.91 8.00 -8.12
C LEU A 199 32.37 6.84 -8.96
N LEU A 200 31.50 7.14 -9.93
CA LEU A 200 30.79 6.14 -10.72
C LEU A 200 31.56 5.63 -11.95
N THR A 201 32.74 6.18 -12.24
CA THR A 201 33.54 5.88 -13.45
C THR A 201 33.79 4.38 -13.69
N HIS A 202 33.96 3.60 -12.61
CA HIS A 202 34.25 2.17 -12.66
C HIS A 202 33.16 1.29 -12.03
N ALA A 203 32.04 1.88 -11.60
CA ALA A 203 30.95 1.14 -10.99
C ALA A 203 30.09 0.45 -12.06
N PRO A 204 29.51 -0.73 -11.76
CA PRO A 204 28.36 -1.24 -12.50
C PRO A 204 27.31 -0.15 -12.73
N LYS A 205 26.79 -0.08 -13.95
CA LYS A 205 25.84 0.97 -14.35
C LYS A 205 24.50 0.85 -13.61
N ARG A 206 24.16 -0.31 -13.08
CA ARG A 206 22.91 -0.56 -12.35
C ARG A 206 23.12 -0.30 -10.87
N ILE A 207 22.45 0.71 -10.32
CA ILE A 207 22.72 1.22 -8.96
C ILE A 207 21.45 1.26 -8.12
N GLY A 208 21.44 0.50 -7.03
CA GLY A 208 20.38 0.51 -6.04
C GLY A 208 20.64 1.53 -4.96
N LEU A 209 19.68 2.39 -4.66
CA LEU A 209 19.75 3.37 -3.58
C LEU A 209 18.54 3.24 -2.64
N PRO A 210 18.60 3.70 -1.38
CA PRO A 210 17.38 3.81 -0.58
C PRO A 210 16.33 4.67 -1.30
N ALA A 211 15.04 4.41 -1.08
CA ALA A 211 13.97 5.10 -1.77
C ALA A 211 13.86 6.59 -1.34
N ILE A 212 14.61 7.44 -2.04
CA ILE A 212 14.74 8.88 -1.78
C ILE A 212 14.61 9.72 -3.06
N LEU A 213 14.27 9.15 -4.20
CA LEU A 213 14.16 9.88 -5.47
C LEU A 213 12.88 10.72 -5.49
N GLY A 214 12.86 11.90 -4.88
CA GLY A 214 11.72 12.82 -4.94
C GLY A 214 10.47 12.34 -4.19
N LEU A 215 9.62 13.26 -3.72
CA LEU A 215 8.24 12.97 -3.33
C LEU A 215 7.27 13.31 -4.48
N ASP A 216 7.55 14.38 -5.22
CA ASP A 216 6.66 14.87 -6.27
C ASP A 216 7.16 14.49 -7.68
N HIS A 217 8.48 14.50 -7.91
CA HIS A 217 9.09 14.40 -9.25
C HIS A 217 9.99 13.17 -9.38
N ALA A 218 9.58 12.04 -8.82
CA ALA A 218 10.44 10.87 -8.65
C ALA A 218 11.00 10.28 -9.96
N VAL A 219 10.14 10.12 -10.97
CA VAL A 219 10.52 9.59 -12.28
C VAL A 219 11.39 10.58 -13.04
N GLU A 220 11.11 11.88 -12.92
CA GLU A 220 11.94 12.94 -13.49
C GLU A 220 13.33 12.93 -12.85
N ALA A 221 13.41 12.89 -11.52
CA ALA A 221 14.66 12.83 -10.77
C ALA A 221 15.49 11.61 -11.18
N LYS A 222 14.85 10.43 -11.25
CA LYS A 222 15.48 9.20 -11.75
C LYS A 222 16.04 9.38 -13.15
N ARG A 223 15.21 9.79 -14.12
CA ARG A 223 15.62 9.92 -15.53
C ARG A 223 16.72 10.96 -15.72
N HIS A 224 16.65 12.05 -14.98
CA HIS A 224 17.68 13.08 -15.00
C HIS A 224 19.04 12.53 -14.56
N LEU A 225 19.08 11.87 -13.38
CA LEU A 225 20.31 11.28 -12.85
C LEU A 225 20.83 10.12 -13.73
N ASP A 226 19.94 9.24 -14.21
CA ASP A 226 20.28 8.15 -15.12
C ASP A 226 20.98 8.68 -16.38
N SER A 227 20.39 9.69 -17.03
CA SER A 227 20.93 10.28 -18.25
C SER A 227 22.24 11.02 -18.01
N ALA A 228 22.32 11.82 -16.94
CA ALA A 228 23.49 12.63 -16.66
C ALA A 228 24.71 11.78 -16.24
N LEU A 229 24.49 10.71 -15.49
CA LEU A 229 25.55 9.84 -14.96
C LEU A 229 25.79 8.58 -15.81
N GLY A 230 24.94 8.28 -16.79
CA GLY A 230 25.08 7.09 -17.64
C GLY A 230 24.81 5.78 -16.89
N ILE A 231 23.88 5.82 -15.94
CA ILE A 231 23.53 4.72 -15.02
C ILE A 231 22.04 4.35 -15.15
N GLU A 232 21.66 3.26 -14.49
CA GLU A 232 20.28 2.80 -14.33
C GLU A 232 19.99 2.68 -12.82
N LEU A 233 19.42 3.73 -12.25
CA LEU A 233 19.06 3.76 -10.84
C LEU A 233 17.82 2.91 -10.55
N PHE A 234 17.78 2.34 -9.34
CA PHE A 234 16.57 1.80 -8.75
C PHE A 234 16.49 2.05 -7.25
N GLU A 235 15.28 2.29 -6.75
CA GLU A 235 15.01 2.51 -5.34
C GLU A 235 14.78 1.21 -4.58
N ILE A 236 15.21 1.19 -3.33
CA ILE A 236 14.94 0.15 -2.35
C ILE A 236 14.16 0.81 -1.20
N PRO A 237 12.89 0.45 -0.97
CA PRO A 237 12.13 0.96 0.16
C PRO A 237 12.84 0.73 1.49
N VAL A 238 12.88 1.78 2.32
CA VAL A 238 13.49 1.78 3.65
C VAL A 238 12.43 1.81 4.75
N LEU A 239 12.87 1.97 6.01
CA LEU A 239 11.98 2.06 7.16
C LEU A 239 10.94 3.18 7.02
N PRO A 240 9.74 3.04 7.62
CA PRO A 240 8.73 4.08 7.59
C PRO A 240 9.22 5.42 8.17
N PRO A 241 8.76 6.57 7.64
CA PRO A 241 7.75 6.70 6.58
C PRO A 241 8.29 6.32 5.19
N SER A 242 7.51 5.53 4.45
CA SER A 242 7.86 5.05 3.12
C SER A 242 7.57 6.11 2.07
N VAL A 243 8.63 6.66 1.46
CA VAL A 243 8.53 7.64 0.38
C VAL A 243 7.69 7.11 -0.80
N PRO A 244 7.93 5.90 -1.36
CA PRO A 244 7.08 5.35 -2.42
C PRO A 244 5.62 5.14 -1.99
N GLY A 245 5.40 4.78 -0.72
CA GLY A 245 4.08 4.65 -0.15
C GLY A 245 3.33 5.98 -0.04
N MET A 246 4.05 7.06 0.31
CA MET A 246 3.54 8.43 0.31
C MET A 246 3.19 8.90 -1.11
N ARG A 247 4.06 8.65 -2.10
CA ARG A 247 3.76 8.95 -3.52
C ARG A 247 2.44 8.32 -3.95
N LEU A 248 2.24 7.03 -3.68
CA LEU A 248 0.99 6.34 -4.01
C LEU A 248 -0.23 6.95 -3.31
N PHE A 249 -0.08 7.36 -2.04
CA PHE A 249 -1.15 8.05 -1.31
C PHE A 249 -1.50 9.39 -1.96
N ASP A 250 -0.50 10.21 -2.26
CA ASP A 250 -0.68 11.54 -2.82
C ASP A 250 -1.27 11.45 -4.24
N ILE A 251 -0.85 10.49 -5.06
CA ILE A 251 -1.42 10.23 -6.39
C ILE A 251 -2.93 9.96 -6.29
N LEU A 252 -3.34 9.00 -5.45
CA LEU A 252 -4.76 8.64 -5.32
C LEU A 252 -5.57 9.77 -4.67
N ARG A 253 -5.00 10.45 -3.67
CA ARG A 253 -5.63 11.60 -3.03
C ARG A 253 -5.89 12.71 -4.05
N ASN A 254 -4.88 13.04 -4.85
CA ASN A 254 -4.94 14.14 -5.81
C ASN A 254 -5.89 13.80 -6.97
N ASP A 255 -5.87 12.57 -7.51
CA ASP A 255 -6.84 12.14 -8.55
C ASP A 255 -8.28 12.24 -8.03
N PHE A 256 -8.53 11.78 -6.81
CA PHE A 256 -9.85 11.86 -6.18
C PHE A 256 -10.33 13.31 -6.01
N GLN A 257 -9.47 14.18 -5.46
CA GLN A 257 -9.83 15.58 -5.20
C GLN A 257 -9.98 16.41 -6.47
N ALA A 258 -9.14 16.17 -7.49
CA ALA A 258 -9.23 16.83 -8.78
C ALA A 258 -10.57 16.57 -9.49
N ARG A 259 -11.23 15.45 -9.15
CA ARG A 259 -12.55 15.05 -9.69
C ARG A 259 -13.72 15.41 -8.78
N GLY A 260 -13.51 16.32 -7.82
CA GLY A 260 -14.55 16.83 -6.92
C GLY A 260 -14.78 15.99 -5.66
N GLY A 261 -13.99 14.95 -5.44
CA GLY A 261 -14.00 14.16 -4.22
C GLY A 261 -13.61 14.98 -2.98
N ARG A 262 -14.23 14.69 -1.84
CA ARG A 262 -13.94 15.36 -0.56
C ARG A 262 -13.33 14.38 0.42
N ILE A 263 -12.30 14.81 1.13
CA ILE A 263 -11.66 14.03 2.21
C ILE A 263 -11.68 14.84 3.49
N ILE A 264 -12.06 14.21 4.60
CA ILE A 264 -11.95 14.77 5.95
C ILE A 264 -11.13 13.80 6.80
N ILE A 265 -9.93 14.23 7.19
CA ILE A 265 -9.01 13.50 8.05
C ILE A 265 -9.04 14.09 9.46
N GLY A 266 -9.00 13.22 10.48
CA GLY A 266 -8.86 13.60 11.89
C GLY A 266 -10.04 13.19 12.78
N PRO A 267 -11.31 13.33 12.36
CA PRO A 267 -12.46 12.94 13.19
C PRO A 267 -12.44 11.44 13.54
N THR A 268 -12.94 11.10 14.72
CA THR A 268 -13.35 9.72 14.99
C THR A 268 -14.67 9.46 14.29
N VAL A 269 -14.88 8.21 13.85
CA VAL A 269 -16.06 7.83 13.06
C VAL A 269 -16.77 6.71 13.79
N SER A 270 -18.08 6.86 14.00
CA SER A 270 -18.96 5.82 14.51
C SER A 270 -20.16 5.65 13.59
N GLY A 271 -20.72 4.46 13.58
CA GLY A 271 -21.81 4.09 12.68
C GLY A 271 -23.00 3.54 13.45
N ARG A 272 -24.19 3.74 12.89
CA ARG A 272 -25.45 3.22 13.43
C ARG A 272 -26.23 2.53 12.32
N ILE A 273 -26.87 1.41 12.65
CA ILE A 273 -27.71 0.65 11.72
C ILE A 273 -29.14 0.64 12.28
N GLU A 274 -30.06 1.22 11.53
CA GLU A 274 -31.50 1.25 11.84
C GLU A 274 -32.27 0.81 10.61
N ASN A 275 -33.28 -0.04 10.76
CA ASN A 275 -34.12 -0.52 9.65
C ASN A 275 -33.33 -1.04 8.43
N LYS A 276 -32.22 -1.76 8.66
CA LYS A 276 -31.29 -2.26 7.63
C LYS A 276 -30.66 -1.17 6.75
N ARG A 277 -30.47 0.03 7.32
CA ARG A 277 -29.77 1.14 6.68
C ARG A 277 -28.72 1.69 7.65
N ALA A 278 -27.51 1.88 7.13
CA ALA A 278 -26.37 2.41 7.87
C ALA A 278 -26.28 3.93 7.73
N THR A 279 -25.94 4.60 8.83
CA THR A 279 -25.65 6.04 8.95
C THR A 279 -24.35 6.22 9.72
N VAL A 280 -23.65 7.35 9.50
CA VAL A 280 -22.31 7.58 10.06
C VAL A 280 -22.26 8.92 10.76
N THR A 281 -21.64 8.96 11.94
CA THR A 281 -21.33 10.19 12.66
C THR A 281 -19.82 10.38 12.71
N ALA A 282 -19.36 11.58 12.33
CA ALA A 282 -17.99 12.00 12.57
C ALA A 282 -17.95 12.92 13.79
N ASP A 283 -17.01 12.68 14.71
CA ASP A 283 -16.78 13.50 15.89
C ASP A 283 -15.39 14.16 15.79
N ALA A 284 -15.39 15.48 15.67
CA ALA A 284 -14.19 16.30 15.67
C ALA A 284 -14.13 17.12 16.97
N ASN A 285 -13.46 16.57 17.99
CA ASN A 285 -13.28 17.21 19.30
C ASN A 285 -14.61 17.66 19.95
N GLY A 286 -15.61 16.77 19.98
CA GLY A 286 -16.94 17.01 20.56
C GLY A 286 -17.95 17.61 19.59
N ARG A 287 -17.51 18.07 18.40
CA ARG A 287 -18.41 18.52 17.33
C ARG A 287 -18.83 17.33 16.48
N LYS A 288 -20.00 16.78 16.78
CA LYS A 288 -20.60 15.66 16.05
C LYS A 288 -21.34 16.15 14.82
N ARG A 289 -21.13 15.46 13.70
CA ARG A 289 -21.86 15.66 12.46
C ARG A 289 -22.27 14.32 11.89
N GLU A 290 -23.55 14.16 11.63
CA GLU A 290 -24.12 12.98 10.97
C GLU A 290 -24.01 13.12 9.44
N TYR A 291 -23.72 12.00 8.79
CA TYR A 291 -23.56 11.86 7.35
C TYR A 291 -24.44 10.69 6.89
N GLU A 292 -25.25 11.00 5.88
CA GLU A 292 -26.05 10.03 5.16
C GLU A 292 -25.57 9.93 3.71
N ALA A 293 -25.58 8.71 3.19
CA ALA A 293 -25.23 8.44 1.80
C ALA A 293 -26.09 7.30 1.24
N GLU A 294 -26.23 7.28 -0.09
CA GLU A 294 -26.90 6.18 -0.80
C GLU A 294 -26.18 4.86 -0.58
N ALA A 295 -24.84 4.90 -0.56
CA ALA A 295 -23.97 3.79 -0.24
C ALA A 295 -22.83 4.17 0.73
N ILE A 296 -22.40 3.21 1.52
CA ILE A 296 -21.29 3.31 2.46
C ILE A 296 -20.29 2.18 2.19
N ILE A 297 -19.01 2.52 2.03
CA ILE A 297 -17.91 1.56 1.98
C ILE A 297 -17.08 1.68 3.25
N LEU A 298 -16.97 0.57 3.97
CA LEU A 298 -16.13 0.41 5.15
C LEU A 298 -14.76 -0.13 4.73
N ALA A 299 -13.77 0.75 4.73
CA ALA A 299 -12.38 0.52 4.31
C ALA A 299 -11.39 0.83 5.45
N THR A 300 -11.77 0.50 6.70
CA THR A 300 -11.04 0.86 7.93
C THR A 300 -9.79 0.01 8.18
N GLY A 301 -9.62 -1.09 7.43
CA GLY A 301 -8.50 -2.01 7.56
C GLY A 301 -8.59 -2.93 8.79
N GLY A 302 -7.53 -3.69 9.05
CA GLY A 302 -7.45 -4.59 10.20
C GLY A 302 -6.99 -3.91 11.49
N PHE A 303 -6.41 -4.69 12.41
CA PHE A 303 -5.93 -4.20 13.72
C PHE A 303 -4.96 -3.02 13.63
N LEU A 304 -3.93 -3.12 12.77
CA LEU A 304 -2.88 -2.09 12.66
C LEU A 304 -3.43 -0.70 12.28
N HIS A 305 -4.55 -0.65 11.57
CA HIS A 305 -5.14 0.60 11.06
C HIS A 305 -6.35 1.04 11.89
N GLY A 306 -6.69 0.30 12.95
CA GLY A 306 -7.78 0.62 13.87
C GLY A 306 -9.18 0.26 13.38
N GLY A 307 -9.32 -0.54 12.31
CA GLY A 307 -10.62 -1.06 11.88
C GLY A 307 -11.11 -2.24 12.71
N LEU A 308 -10.20 -2.99 13.32
CA LEU A 308 -10.50 -4.02 14.32
C LEU A 308 -9.87 -3.63 15.67
N THR A 309 -10.64 -3.80 16.74
CA THR A 309 -10.21 -3.51 18.11
C THR A 309 -10.41 -4.74 18.99
N GLY A 310 -9.38 -5.13 19.73
CA GLY A 310 -9.47 -6.16 20.77
C GLY A 310 -9.80 -5.54 22.12
N GLU A 311 -10.71 -6.15 22.86
CA GLU A 311 -11.06 -5.78 24.24
C GLU A 311 -10.30 -6.66 25.24
N PHE A 312 -10.04 -6.14 26.45
CA PHE A 312 -9.34 -6.88 27.50
C PHE A 312 -10.02 -8.21 27.85
N GLY A 313 -11.35 -8.29 27.73
CA GLY A 313 -12.14 -9.50 27.93
C GLY A 313 -12.05 -10.54 26.80
N GLY A 314 -11.20 -10.34 25.79
CA GLY A 314 -11.00 -11.29 24.69
C GLY A 314 -12.02 -11.17 23.56
N ALA A 315 -12.87 -10.14 23.54
CA ALA A 315 -13.74 -9.86 22.41
C ALA A 315 -13.00 -9.05 21.33
N ILE A 316 -13.32 -9.28 20.06
CA ILE A 316 -12.85 -8.46 18.94
C ILE A 316 -14.07 -7.81 18.30
N ARG A 317 -13.94 -6.52 17.97
CA ARG A 317 -15.00 -5.73 17.37
C ARG A 317 -14.49 -4.94 16.18
N GLU A 318 -15.37 -4.77 15.19
CA GLU A 318 -15.17 -3.76 14.15
C GLU A 318 -15.49 -2.36 14.73
N SER A 319 -14.65 -1.37 14.44
CA SER A 319 -14.59 -0.13 15.21
C SER A 319 -15.67 0.91 14.92
N VAL A 320 -16.40 0.80 13.80
CA VAL A 320 -17.38 1.80 13.37
C VAL A 320 -18.80 1.38 13.71
N PHE A 321 -19.24 0.21 13.23
CA PHE A 321 -20.61 -0.29 13.34
C PHE A 321 -20.74 -1.43 14.35
N ASN A 322 -19.66 -1.82 15.03
CA ASN A 322 -19.63 -2.94 15.98
C ASN A 322 -20.06 -4.26 15.31
N LEU A 323 -19.60 -4.48 14.08
CA LEU A 323 -19.91 -5.68 13.31
C LEU A 323 -19.25 -6.94 13.92
N PRO A 324 -19.87 -8.12 13.78
CA PRO A 324 -19.25 -9.37 14.17
C PRO A 324 -17.95 -9.61 13.40
N VAL A 325 -16.91 -10.03 14.12
CA VAL A 325 -15.61 -10.39 13.55
C VAL A 325 -15.48 -11.90 13.61
N ALA A 326 -15.17 -12.53 12.48
CA ALA A 326 -14.87 -13.95 12.40
C ALA A 326 -13.51 -14.21 13.04
N ALA A 327 -13.55 -14.78 14.24
CA ALA A 327 -12.40 -15.19 15.03
C ALA A 327 -12.79 -16.37 15.94
N PRO A 328 -11.85 -17.23 16.33
CA PRO A 328 -12.07 -18.21 17.40
C PRO A 328 -12.54 -17.54 18.69
N SER A 329 -13.44 -18.20 19.42
CA SER A 329 -13.99 -17.71 20.68
C SER A 329 -12.96 -17.63 21.80
N THR A 330 -11.93 -18.48 21.76
CA THR A 330 -10.90 -18.55 22.79
C THR A 330 -9.66 -17.80 22.34
N ARG A 331 -9.16 -16.88 23.19
CA ARG A 331 -7.97 -16.07 22.90
C ARG A 331 -6.70 -16.91 22.69
N ALA A 332 -6.59 -18.05 23.36
CA ALA A 332 -5.46 -18.97 23.19
C ALA A 332 -5.34 -19.49 21.75
N ASP A 333 -6.45 -19.57 21.01
CA ASP A 333 -6.49 -20.07 19.63
C ASP A 333 -6.21 -18.97 18.59
N TRP A 334 -5.86 -17.75 19.01
CA TRP A 334 -5.59 -16.64 18.08
C TRP A 334 -4.18 -16.71 17.48
N THR A 335 -3.26 -17.36 18.19
CA THR A 335 -1.86 -17.48 17.81
C THR A 335 -1.48 -18.96 17.68
N SER A 336 -0.37 -19.21 16.98
CA SER A 336 0.26 -20.52 16.88
C SER A 336 1.51 -20.52 17.77
N GLU A 337 1.98 -21.70 18.17
CA GLU A 337 3.21 -21.87 18.96
C GLU A 337 4.46 -21.45 18.17
N VAL A 338 4.43 -21.55 16.84
CA VAL A 338 5.56 -21.14 15.99
C VAL A 338 5.55 -19.62 15.84
N PHE A 339 6.48 -18.93 16.51
CA PHE A 339 6.53 -17.47 16.62
C PHE A 339 6.56 -16.72 15.27
N LEU A 340 7.28 -17.23 14.27
CA LEU A 340 7.34 -16.66 12.91
C LEU A 340 6.47 -17.44 11.91
N GLY A 341 5.55 -18.27 12.41
CA GLY A 341 4.64 -19.07 11.60
C GLY A 341 3.34 -18.33 11.26
N PRO A 342 2.49 -18.94 10.42
CA PRO A 342 1.15 -18.42 10.19
C PRO A 342 0.34 -18.45 11.48
N HIS A 343 -0.36 -17.35 11.76
CA HIS A 343 -1.18 -17.21 12.95
C HIS A 343 -2.66 -17.02 12.59
N PRO A 344 -3.60 -17.68 13.30
CA PRO A 344 -5.03 -17.55 13.05
C PRO A 344 -5.53 -16.09 13.00
N PHE A 345 -4.99 -15.21 13.84
CA PHE A 345 -5.39 -13.79 13.88
C PHE A 345 -5.23 -13.06 12.54
N ALA A 346 -4.33 -13.51 11.67
CA ALA A 346 -4.10 -12.89 10.38
C ALA A 346 -5.32 -13.00 9.45
N LYS A 347 -6.19 -13.99 9.69
CA LYS A 347 -7.43 -14.23 8.92
C LYS A 347 -8.67 -13.57 9.53
N PHE A 348 -8.54 -12.92 10.68
CA PHE A 348 -9.68 -12.29 11.34
C PHE A 348 -10.20 -11.12 10.52
N GLY A 349 -11.51 -10.95 10.55
CA GLY A 349 -12.16 -9.84 9.85
C GLY A 349 -13.66 -10.00 9.79
N VAL A 350 -14.31 -9.10 9.06
CA VAL A 350 -15.75 -9.11 8.84
C VAL A 350 -16.09 -10.08 7.71
N GLN A 351 -17.04 -10.98 7.95
CA GLN A 351 -17.62 -11.81 6.91
C GLN A 351 -18.62 -11.00 6.08
N VAL A 352 -18.64 -11.26 4.78
CA VAL A 352 -19.52 -10.57 3.82
C VAL A 352 -20.17 -11.55 2.87
N ASN A 353 -21.31 -11.19 2.27
CA ASN A 353 -21.88 -11.93 1.15
C ASN A 353 -21.19 -11.57 -0.19
N LYS A 354 -21.70 -12.13 -1.29
CA LYS A 354 -21.25 -11.85 -2.68
C LYS A 354 -21.45 -10.39 -3.12
N GLN A 355 -22.26 -9.62 -2.39
CA GLN A 355 -22.46 -8.18 -2.58
C GLN A 355 -21.54 -7.34 -1.68
N LEU A 356 -20.60 -7.99 -0.99
CA LEU A 356 -19.69 -7.39 -0.01
C LEU A 356 -20.40 -6.75 1.19
N GLN A 357 -21.65 -7.11 1.46
CA GLN A 357 -22.41 -6.62 2.60
C GLN A 357 -22.02 -7.41 3.85
N PRO A 358 -21.68 -6.75 4.98
CA PRO A 358 -21.37 -7.42 6.23
C PRO A 358 -22.50 -8.31 6.73
N ILE A 359 -22.13 -9.49 7.22
CA ILE A 359 -23.06 -10.50 7.74
C ILE A 359 -23.16 -10.38 9.27
N GLY A 360 -24.39 -10.30 9.75
CA GLY A 360 -24.73 -10.28 11.16
C GLY A 360 -24.65 -11.67 11.80
N LYS A 361 -24.83 -11.74 13.12
CA LYS A 361 -24.86 -13.01 13.87
C LYS A 361 -25.98 -13.95 13.43
N ASP A 362 -27.02 -13.42 12.80
CA ASP A 362 -28.16 -14.16 12.26
C ASP A 362 -27.91 -14.71 10.85
N GLY A 363 -26.70 -14.53 10.31
CA GLY A 363 -26.31 -14.97 8.97
C GLY A 363 -26.88 -14.10 7.84
N LYS A 364 -27.46 -12.93 8.14
CA LYS A 364 -28.06 -12.03 7.14
C LYS A 364 -27.27 -10.73 7.00
N PRO A 365 -27.38 -10.03 5.85
CA PRO A 365 -26.80 -8.70 5.69
C PRO A 365 -27.33 -7.70 6.72
N VAL A 366 -26.42 -6.98 7.38
CA VAL A 366 -26.78 -6.02 8.45
C VAL A 366 -27.44 -4.75 7.91
N ALA A 367 -27.04 -4.31 6.70
CA ALA A 367 -27.59 -3.14 6.05
C ALA A 367 -27.50 -3.26 4.52
N SER A 368 -28.46 -2.67 3.84
CA SER A 368 -28.57 -2.69 2.37
C SER A 368 -27.53 -1.79 1.69
N ASN A 369 -27.22 -0.65 2.29
CA ASN A 369 -26.30 0.36 1.77
C ASN A 369 -24.85 0.19 2.23
N LEU A 370 -24.52 -0.81 3.06
CA LEU A 370 -23.18 -0.97 3.63
C LEU A 370 -22.41 -2.09 2.92
N ARG A 371 -21.16 -1.80 2.53
CA ARG A 371 -20.21 -2.78 1.99
C ARG A 371 -18.89 -2.70 2.76
N ALA A 372 -18.20 -3.81 2.96
CA ALA A 372 -16.86 -3.85 3.56
C ALA A 372 -15.82 -4.34 2.55
N VAL A 373 -14.61 -3.77 2.59
CA VAL A 373 -13.56 -4.03 1.60
C VAL A 373 -12.16 -4.14 2.22
N GLY A 374 -11.26 -4.75 1.46
CA GLY A 374 -9.82 -4.78 1.72
C GLY A 374 -9.42 -5.54 2.99
N SER A 375 -8.50 -4.93 3.75
CA SER A 375 -7.90 -5.55 4.94
C SER A 375 -8.88 -5.80 6.10
N LEU A 376 -10.12 -5.29 6.02
CA LEU A 376 -11.15 -5.55 7.02
C LEU A 376 -11.80 -6.94 6.86
N LEU A 377 -11.78 -7.52 5.67
CA LEU A 377 -12.48 -8.78 5.37
C LEU A 377 -11.88 -9.98 6.12
N ALA A 378 -12.68 -11.01 6.39
CA ALA A 378 -12.16 -12.27 6.92
C ALA A 378 -11.50 -13.12 5.81
N GLY A 379 -10.80 -14.19 6.21
CA GLY A 379 -10.55 -15.35 5.34
C GLY A 379 -9.22 -15.39 4.59
N ALA A 380 -8.35 -14.39 4.74
CA ALA A 380 -7.04 -14.36 4.10
C ALA A 380 -5.92 -13.96 5.07
N ASP A 381 -4.83 -14.73 5.08
CA ASP A 381 -3.58 -14.35 5.73
C ASP A 381 -2.72 -13.61 4.71
N ARG A 382 -3.02 -12.32 4.58
CA ARG A 382 -2.55 -11.45 3.49
C ARG A 382 -1.05 -11.24 3.48
N LEU A 383 -0.41 -11.38 4.65
CA LEU A 383 1.03 -11.19 4.80
C LEU A 383 1.76 -12.43 4.31
N SER A 384 1.37 -13.62 4.77
CA SER A 384 2.06 -14.87 4.40
C SER A 384 1.85 -15.21 2.92
N GLU A 385 0.66 -14.94 2.38
CA GLU A 385 0.36 -15.23 0.97
C GLU A 385 0.74 -14.10 0.00
N GLY A 386 1.10 -12.91 0.49
CA GLY A 386 1.49 -11.76 -0.33
C GLY A 386 0.34 -11.17 -1.17
N SER A 387 -0.86 -11.03 -0.60
CA SER A 387 -2.08 -10.63 -1.34
C SER A 387 -2.70 -9.32 -0.91
N ARG A 388 -2.07 -8.60 0.02
CA ARG A 388 -2.71 -7.49 0.72
C ARG A 388 -3.27 -6.43 -0.23
N GLN A 389 -2.43 -5.86 -1.10
CA GLN A 389 -2.85 -4.77 -1.98
C GLN A 389 -3.80 -5.26 -3.07
N GLY A 390 -3.55 -6.45 -3.63
CA GLY A 390 -4.46 -7.04 -4.61
C GLY A 390 -5.87 -7.26 -4.04
N ILE A 391 -6.00 -7.73 -2.79
CA ILE A 391 -7.30 -7.84 -2.11
C ILE A 391 -7.92 -6.45 -1.88
N GLU A 392 -7.13 -5.48 -1.42
CA GLU A 392 -7.58 -4.10 -1.21
C GLU A 392 -8.14 -3.46 -2.49
N LEU A 393 -7.49 -3.67 -3.62
CA LEU A 393 -7.90 -3.16 -4.93
C LEU A 393 -9.09 -3.92 -5.51
N ALA A 394 -9.04 -5.26 -5.56
CA ALA A 394 -10.08 -6.08 -6.19
C ALA A 394 -11.43 -5.91 -5.48
N THR A 395 -11.44 -5.89 -4.15
CA THR A 395 -12.69 -5.74 -3.38
C THR A 395 -13.22 -4.31 -3.40
N ALA A 396 -12.34 -3.30 -3.44
CA ALA A 396 -12.74 -1.90 -3.65
C ALA A 396 -13.38 -1.72 -5.03
N TYR A 397 -12.78 -2.26 -6.09
CA TYR A 397 -13.33 -2.21 -7.44
C TYR A 397 -14.70 -2.88 -7.51
N ARG A 398 -14.79 -4.10 -6.98
CA ARG A 398 -16.05 -4.85 -6.92
C ARG A 398 -17.14 -4.09 -6.17
N ALA A 399 -16.79 -3.42 -5.06
CA ALA A 399 -17.76 -2.62 -4.32
C ALA A 399 -18.32 -1.47 -5.16
N ILE A 400 -17.48 -0.79 -5.95
CA ILE A 400 -17.88 0.31 -6.83
C ILE A 400 -18.67 -0.19 -8.06
N GLU A 401 -18.40 -1.38 -8.59
CA GLU A 401 -19.25 -2.00 -9.63
C GLU A 401 -20.67 -2.34 -9.16
N LEU A 402 -20.83 -2.59 -7.86
CA LEU A 402 -22.12 -2.94 -7.27
C LEU A 402 -22.96 -1.70 -6.92
N LEU A 403 -22.50 -0.49 -7.25
CA LEU A 403 -23.14 0.81 -7.02
C LEU A 403 -23.47 1.49 -8.35
#